data_AF-A0A7R9J4D3-F1
#
_entry.id   AF-A0A7R9J4D3-F1
#
_cell.length_a   1.000
_cell.length_b   1.000
_cell.length_c   1.000
_cell.angle_alpha   90.00
_cell.angle_beta   90.00
_cell.angle_gamma   90.00
#
_symmetry.space_group_name_H-M   'P 1'
#
loop_
_entity.id
_entity.type
_entity.pdbx_description
1 polymer ?
#
loop_
_entity_poly.entity_id
_entity_poly.type
_entity_poly.pdbx_seq_one_letter_code
_entity_poly.pdbx_strand_id
1 'polypeptide(L)' 'MEVEDLFTDLADGRKLLKLLEIISGEKLGKPNNGKMRVHRVENVNKSLAFLHTKNSSVEPLAKQALLMNLLPNKLFL' A
#
# COMPACT_ATOMS: atom_id res chain seq x y z
N MET A 1 5.47 -17.97 -11.60
CA MET A 1 4.24 -17.15 -11.55
C MET A 1 4.02 -16.70 -12.97
N GLU A 2 2.94 -17.15 -13.59
CA GLU A 2 2.60 -16.76 -14.94
C GLU A 2 1.33 -15.91 -14.89
N VAL A 3 1.29 -14.87 -15.72
CA VAL A 3 0.19 -13.93 -15.87
C VAL A 3 -0.18 -13.97 -17.34
N GLU A 4 -1.39 -14.43 -17.63
CA GLU A 4 -1.93 -14.54 -18.99
C GLU A 4 -2.74 -13.28 -19.32
N ASP A 5 -3.55 -12.79 -18.37
CA ASP A 5 -4.32 -11.56 -18.50
C ASP A 5 -4.20 -10.72 -17.21
N LEU A 6 -3.59 -9.55 -17.36
CA LEU A 6 -3.31 -8.62 -16.27
C LEU A 6 -4.57 -8.25 -15.45
N PHE A 7 -5.71 -8.05 -16.11
CA PHE A 7 -6.91 -7.56 -15.44
C PHE A 7 -7.61 -8.65 -14.64
N THR A 8 -7.54 -9.91 -15.10
CA THR A 8 -8.18 -11.03 -14.41
C THR A 8 -7.25 -11.65 -13.37
N ASP A 9 -5.98 -11.81 -13.71
CA ASP A 9 -4.98 -12.46 -12.85
C ASP A 9 -4.56 -11.63 -11.64
N LEU A 10 -4.62 -10.30 -11.73
CA LEU A 10 -4.29 -9.40 -10.62
C LEU A 10 -5.52 -8.94 -9.83
N ALA A 11 -6.74 -9.23 -10.30
CA ALA A 11 -7.98 -8.72 -9.71
C ALA A 11 -8.19 -9.10 -8.24
N ASP A 12 -7.69 -10.25 -7.81
CA ASP A 12 -7.85 -10.73 -6.42
C ASP A 12 -6.76 -10.21 -5.45
N GLY A 13 -5.80 -9.45 -5.98
CA GLY A 13 -4.71 -8.82 -5.25
C GLY A 13 -3.59 -9.76 -4.78
N ARG A 14 -3.68 -11.08 -5.01
CA ARG A 14 -2.68 -12.04 -4.50
C ARG A 14 -1.41 -12.05 -5.34
N LYS A 15 -1.56 -12.22 -6.65
CA LYS A 15 -0.44 -12.15 -7.61
C LYS A 15 0.17 -10.73 -7.59
N LEU A 16 -0.66 -9.70 -7.42
CA LEU A 16 -0.21 -8.30 -7.31
C LEU A 16 0.69 -8.10 -6.08
N LEU A 17 0.27 -8.51 -4.89
CA LEU A 17 1.10 -8.41 -3.68
C LEU A 17 2.46 -9.09 -3.86
N LYS A 18 2.46 -10.30 -4.45
CA LYS A 18 3.69 -11.06 -4.64
C LYS A 18 4.60 -10.44 -5.71
N LEU A 19 4.03 -9.88 -6.77
CA LEU A 19 4.77 -9.11 -7.76
C LEU A 19 5.45 -7.90 -7.11
N LEU A 20 4.70 -7.12 -6.30
CA LEU A 20 5.23 -5.96 -5.58
C LEU A 20 6.38 -6.34 -4.63
N GLU A 21 6.25 -7.46 -3.91
CA GLU A 21 7.32 -7.99 -3.05
C GLU A 21 8.58 -8.36 -3.84
N ILE A 22 8.43 -8.97 -5.03
CA ILE A 22 9.57 -9.34 -5.88
C ILE A 22 10.28 -8.09 -6.43
N ILE A 23 9.53 -7.14 -6.98
CA ILE A 23 10.14 -5.96 -7.64
C ILE A 23 10.72 -4.96 -6.64
N SER A 24 10.16 -4.87 -5.43
CA SER A 24 10.67 -3.96 -4.40
C SER A 24 11.75 -4.58 -3.51
N GLY A 25 11.82 -5.91 -3.45
CA GLY A 25 12.67 -6.62 -2.49
C GLY A 25 12.16 -6.56 -1.04
N GLU A 26 10.98 -5.99 -0.80
CA GLU A 26 10.40 -5.81 0.53
C GLU A 26 9.27 -6.81 0.80
N LYS A 27 9.17 -7.29 2.05
CA LYS A 27 8.09 -8.20 2.43
C LYS A 27 6.79 -7.43 2.66
N LEU A 28 5.77 -7.68 1.84
CA LEU A 28 4.43 -7.09 1.98
C LEU A 28 3.48 -7.93 2.85
N GLY A 29 3.96 -9.08 3.36
CA GLY A 29 3.18 -9.99 4.19
C GLY A 29 2.34 -10.98 3.38
N LYS A 30 1.76 -11.96 4.06
CA LYS A 30 0.99 -13.02 3.40
C LYS A 30 -0.36 -12.49 2.90
N PRO A 31 -0.75 -12.78 1.65
CA PRO A 31 -2.09 -12.46 1.16
C PRO A 31 -3.15 -13.26 1.92
N ASN A 32 -4.36 -12.70 2.00
CA ASN A 32 -5.54 -13.41 2.48
C ASN A 32 -5.98 -14.45 1.45
N ASN A 33 -6.21 -15.69 1.91
CA ASN A 33 -6.60 -16.82 1.07
C ASN A 33 -8.12 -17.07 1.02
N GLY A 34 -8.91 -16.28 1.74
CA GLY A 34 -10.36 -16.46 1.77
C GLY A 34 -11.02 -16.10 0.43
N LYS A 35 -12.15 -16.76 0.13
CA LYS A 35 -12.83 -16.64 -1.17
C LYS A 35 -13.83 -15.48 -1.25
N MET A 36 -14.19 -14.89 -0.10
CA MET A 36 -15.13 -13.77 -0.01
C MET A 36 -14.57 -12.50 -0.65
N ARG A 37 -15.48 -11.62 -1.11
CA ARG A 37 -15.13 -10.32 -1.71
C ARG A 37 -14.23 -9.48 -0.81
N VAL A 38 -14.49 -9.48 0.51
CA VAL A 38 -13.72 -8.70 1.49
C VAL A 38 -12.22 -9.06 1.45
N HIS A 39 -11.86 -10.33 1.30
CA HIS A 39 -10.45 -10.75 1.26
C HIS A 39 -9.73 -10.29 0.00
N ARG A 40 -10.43 -10.32 -1.15
CA ARG A 40 -9.89 -9.79 -2.42
C ARG A 40 -9.63 -8.29 -2.29
N VAL A 41 -10.61 -7.56 -1.76
CA VAL A 41 -10.50 -6.12 -1.51
C VAL A 41 -9.36 -5.81 -0.54
N GLU A 42 -9.22 -6.56 0.56
CA GLU A 42 -8.10 -6.40 1.50
C GLU A 42 -6.74 -6.61 0.84
N ASN A 43 -6.59 -7.61 -0.02
CA ASN A 43 -5.33 -7.87 -0.73
C ASN A 43 -4.99 -6.73 -1.70
N VAL A 44 -5.97 -6.22 -2.43
CA VAL A 44 -5.80 -5.07 -3.33
C VAL A 44 -5.47 -3.81 -2.52
N ASN A 45 -6.18 -3.55 -1.42
CA ASN A 45 -5.91 -2.40 -0.55
C ASN A 45 -4.50 -2.42 0.04
N LYS A 46 -3.99 -3.60 0.46
CA LYS A 46 -2.60 -3.74 0.90
C LYS A 46 -1.60 -3.36 -0.20
N SER A 47 -1.85 -3.80 -1.43
CA SER A 47 -1.02 -3.47 -2.59
C SER A 47 -1.01 -1.97 -2.87
N LEU A 48 -2.20 -1.35 -2.87
CA LEU A 48 -2.35 0.09 -3.09
C LEU A 48 -1.68 0.90 -1.97
N ALA A 49 -1.83 0.51 -0.72
CA ALA A 49 -1.19 1.16 0.42
C ALA A 49 0.35 1.13 0.28
N PHE A 50 0.91 -0.01 -0.11
CA PHE A 50 2.35 -0.13 -0.39
C PHE A 50 2.79 0.78 -1.55
N LEU A 51 2.04 0.81 -2.66
CA LEU A 51 2.37 1.69 -3.78
C LEU A 51 2.29 3.17 -3.38
N HIS A 52 1.33 3.54 -2.53
CA HIS A 52 1.22 4.89 -1.99
C HIS A 52 2.47 5.26 -1.18
N THR A 53 3.00 4.39 -0.33
CA THR A 53 4.22 4.71 0.45
C THR A 53 5.45 4.87 -0.44
N LYS A 54 5.56 4.09 -1.52
CA LYS A 54 6.67 4.22 -2.49
C LYS A 54 6.56 5.48 -3.35
N ASN A 55 5.36 5.81 -3.82
CA ASN A 55 5.15 7.02 -4.63
C ASN A 55 5.16 8.31 -3.80
N SER A 56 4.95 8.22 -2.49
CA SER A 56 5.05 9.37 -1.57
C SER A 56 6.42 9.53 -0.91
N SER A 57 7.46 8.90 -1.47
CA SER A 57 8.85 9.12 -1.06
C SER A 57 9.34 10.57 -1.29
N VAL A 58 8.52 11.43 -1.89
CA VAL A 58 8.65 12.89 -1.76
C VAL A 58 7.84 13.37 -0.54
N GLU A 59 8.57 13.44 0.59
CA GLU A 59 8.30 14.16 1.83
C GLU A 59 7.14 13.73 2.77
N PRO A 60 7.37 12.68 3.57
CA PRO A 60 6.82 12.60 4.93
C PRO A 60 7.30 13.76 5.81
N LEU A 61 8.55 14.21 5.62
CA LEU A 61 9.16 15.27 6.43
C LEU A 61 8.51 16.64 6.20
N ALA A 62 8.31 17.09 4.95
CA ALA A 62 7.53 18.32 4.73
C ALA A 62 6.08 18.18 5.12
N LYS A 63 5.40 17.04 4.89
CA LYS A 63 4.01 16.91 5.36
C LYS A 63 3.91 17.08 6.87
N GLN A 64 4.86 16.53 7.63
CA GLN A 64 4.92 16.69 9.08
C GLN A 64 5.36 18.11 9.49
N ALA A 65 6.29 18.73 8.77
CA ALA A 65 6.72 20.11 9.00
C ALA A 65 5.59 21.13 8.67
N LEU A 66 4.79 20.88 7.64
CA LEU A 66 3.61 21.69 7.28
C LEU A 66 2.52 21.54 8.34
N LEU A 67 2.33 20.33 8.88
CA LEU A 67 1.40 20.09 9.99
C LEU A 67 1.86 20.78 11.28
N MET A 68 3.18 20.82 11.56
CA MET A 68 3.74 21.58 12.67
C MET A 68 3.62 23.09 12.48
N ASN A 69 3.68 23.59 11.24
CA ASN A 69 3.46 25.02 10.92
C ASN A 69 1.96 25.42 10.87
N LEU A 70 1.05 24.45 10.70
CA LEU A 70 -0.41 24.64 10.66
C LEU A 70 -1.09 24.48 12.02
N LEU A 71 -0.38 24.07 13.06
CA LEU A 71 -0.89 24.08 14.44
C LEU A 71 -0.48 25.41 15.09
N PRO A 72 -1.36 26.43 15.11
CA PRO A 72 -1.08 27.64 15.85
C PRO A 72 -0.99 27.29 17.33
N ASN A 73 0.18 27.53 17.92
CA ASN A 73 0.41 27.77 19.34
C ASN A 73 -0.81 27.56 20.24
N LYS A 74 -0.98 26.36 20.80
CA LYS A 74 -1.70 26.10 22.06
C LYS A 74 -1.54 24.63 22.46
N LEU A 75 -0.43 24.32 23.12
CA LEU A 75 -0.40 23.51 24.35
C LEU A 75 1.06 23.42 24.87
N PHE A 76 1.55 24.55 25.36
CA PHE A 76 2.49 24.56 26.48
C PHE A 76 1.79 25.29 27.63
N LEU A 77 0.86 24.57 28.27
CA LEU A 77 0.41 24.72 29.66
C LEU A 77 -0.04 23.33 30.12
#